data_AF-A0A6A3RIF3-F1
#
_entry.id   AF-A0A6A3RIF3-F1
#
_cell.length_a   1.000
_cell.length_b   1.000
_cell.length_c   1.000
_cell.angle_alpha   90.00
_cell.angle_beta   90.00
_cell.angle_gamma   90.00
#
_symmetry.space_group_name_H-M   'P 1'
#
loop_
_entity.id
_entity.type
_entity.pdbx_description
1 polymer ?
#
loop_
_entity_poly.entity_id
_entity_poly.type
_entity_poly.pdbx_seq_one_letter_code
_entity_poly.pdbx_strand_id
1 'polypeptide(L)'
;LALQQMYANVGVVNPSYHDFAGLSVKKKTAAGFGAMDPSNDRVIAVICLDHHWVAYMLDKRTQVCYTFDPLQLKANLATVKSNVQNVIEPQVGMQNKITYKEIDCPWGDSLYKVQPYLRMRYLYKEIAVQETEVAHDED
;
A
#
# COMPACT_ATOMS: atom_id res chain seq x y z
N LEU A 1 -9.17 6.88 -12.20
CA LEU A 1 -7.90 7.19 -11.48
C LEU A 1 -7.90 8.64 -10.98
N ALA A 2 -8.65 8.97 -9.94
CA ALA A 2 -8.67 10.34 -9.38
C ALA A 2 -7.35 10.70 -8.66
N LEU A 3 -6.66 9.71 -8.07
CA LEU A 3 -5.45 9.91 -7.28
C LEU A 3 -4.20 10.22 -8.12
N GLN A 4 -4.05 9.58 -9.28
CA GLN A 4 -2.92 9.81 -10.19
C GLN A 4 -2.94 11.22 -10.79
N GLN A 5 -4.14 11.84 -10.88
CA GLN A 5 -4.31 13.22 -11.33
C GLN A 5 -3.97 14.25 -10.23
N MET A 6 -4.13 13.92 -8.95
CA MET A 6 -3.82 14.82 -7.82
C MET A 6 -2.35 14.76 -7.38
N TYR A 7 -1.69 13.62 -7.62
CA TYR A 7 -0.30 13.41 -7.22
C TYR A 7 0.51 12.82 -8.36
N ALA A 8 1.17 13.72 -9.09
CA ALA A 8 2.17 13.33 -10.07
C ALA A 8 3.25 12.46 -9.42
N ASN A 9 3.75 11.49 -10.17
CA ASN A 9 4.87 10.61 -9.81
C ASN A 9 4.62 9.75 -8.55
N VAL A 10 3.38 9.37 -8.26
CA VAL A 10 3.07 8.43 -7.17
C VAL A 10 2.47 7.14 -7.73
N GLY A 11 3.19 6.04 -7.53
CA GLY A 11 2.76 4.68 -7.85
C GLY A 11 1.91 4.08 -6.72
N VAL A 12 0.77 3.48 -7.07
CA VAL A 12 -0.12 2.84 -6.10
C VAL A 12 -0.04 1.33 -6.23
N VAL A 13 0.45 0.65 -5.19
CA VAL A 13 0.52 -0.81 -5.14
C VAL A 13 -0.89 -1.40 -5.07
N ASN A 14 -1.12 -2.46 -5.85
CA ASN A 14 -2.36 -3.23 -5.76
C ASN A 14 -2.44 -3.93 -4.39
N PRO A 15 -3.43 -3.61 -3.54
CA PRO A 15 -3.49 -4.10 -2.17
C PRO A 15 -3.57 -5.63 -2.05
N SER A 16 -4.11 -6.34 -3.04
CA SER A 16 -4.30 -7.80 -2.97
C SER A 16 -3.01 -8.60 -3.10
N TYR A 17 -1.87 -7.95 -3.40
CA TYR A 17 -0.60 -8.69 -3.55
C TYR A 17 -0.20 -9.46 -2.28
N HIS A 18 -0.64 -9.01 -1.11
CA HIS A 18 -0.32 -9.66 0.16
C HIS A 18 -0.94 -11.07 0.24
N ASP A 19 -2.13 -11.24 -0.32
CA ASP A 19 -2.98 -12.43 -0.19
C ASP A 19 -2.44 -13.65 -0.97
N PHE A 20 -1.53 -13.43 -1.93
CA PHE A 20 -0.98 -14.49 -2.76
C PHE A 20 0.21 -15.17 -2.09
N ALA A 21 0.25 -16.51 -2.01
CA ALA A 21 1.41 -17.20 -1.44
C ALA A 21 2.71 -17.06 -2.28
N GLY A 22 2.59 -17.10 -3.61
CA GLY A 22 3.75 -17.16 -4.52
C GLY A 22 4.41 -15.81 -4.76
N LEU A 23 5.72 -15.69 -4.51
CA LEU A 23 6.49 -14.45 -4.66
C LEU A 23 6.41 -13.84 -6.07
N SER A 24 6.45 -14.67 -7.12
CA SER A 24 6.32 -14.21 -8.51
C SER A 24 4.96 -13.55 -8.75
N VAL A 25 3.89 -14.16 -8.23
CA VAL A 25 2.52 -13.62 -8.31
C VAL A 25 2.41 -12.34 -7.49
N LYS A 26 2.96 -12.31 -6.26
CA LYS A 26 3.02 -11.09 -5.45
C LYS A 26 3.65 -9.92 -6.22
N LYS A 27 4.79 -10.14 -6.88
CA LYS A 27 5.47 -9.10 -7.66
C LYS A 27 4.60 -8.59 -8.80
N LYS A 28 4.07 -9.50 -9.62
CA LYS A 28 3.18 -9.15 -10.75
C LYS A 28 1.94 -8.39 -10.28
N THR A 29 1.28 -8.86 -9.22
CA THR A 29 0.09 -8.21 -8.66
C THR A 29 0.43 -6.83 -8.12
N ALA A 30 1.48 -6.69 -7.32
CA ALA A 30 1.90 -5.41 -6.75
C ALA A 30 2.14 -4.33 -7.81
N ALA A 31 2.70 -4.71 -8.96
CA ALA A 31 2.95 -3.81 -10.09
C ALA A 31 1.72 -3.53 -10.97
N GLY A 32 0.60 -4.26 -10.80
CA GLY A 32 -0.53 -4.29 -11.73
C GLY A 32 -1.23 -2.94 -11.94
N PHE A 33 -1.05 -1.96 -11.05
CA PHE A 33 -1.57 -0.60 -11.19
C PHE A 33 -0.51 0.43 -11.61
N GLY A 34 0.61 -0.02 -12.20
CA GLY A 34 1.69 0.86 -12.63
C GLY A 34 2.56 1.39 -11.48
N ALA A 35 2.47 0.80 -10.30
CA ALA A 35 3.20 1.23 -9.11
C ALA A 35 4.71 1.29 -9.31
N MET A 36 5.25 0.39 -10.14
CA MET A 36 6.67 0.23 -10.39
C MET A 36 7.18 1.08 -11.57
N ASP A 37 6.35 1.97 -12.14
CA ASP A 37 6.79 2.87 -13.21
C ASP A 37 8.04 3.66 -12.78
N PRO A 38 9.12 3.67 -13.58
CA PRO A 38 10.34 4.39 -13.26
C PRO A 38 10.12 5.88 -12.97
N SER A 39 9.13 6.52 -13.60
CA SER A 39 8.77 7.93 -13.43
C SER A 39 8.14 8.26 -12.08
N ASN A 40 7.66 7.25 -11.34
CA ASN A 40 7.16 7.47 -9.98
C ASN A 40 8.32 7.76 -9.03
N ASP A 41 8.22 8.85 -8.28
CA ASP A 41 9.15 9.21 -7.20
C ASP A 41 8.82 8.47 -5.91
N ARG A 42 7.58 8.02 -5.75
CA ARG A 42 7.08 7.37 -4.54
C ARG A 42 6.19 6.18 -4.88
N VAL A 43 6.19 5.20 -3.99
CA VAL A 43 5.32 4.02 -4.05
C VAL A 43 4.53 3.95 -2.74
N ILE A 44 3.21 3.87 -2.85
CA ILE A 44 2.31 3.75 -1.68
C ILE A 44 1.52 2.45 -1.72
N ALA A 45 1.31 1.86 -0.56
CA ALA A 45 0.45 0.70 -0.40
C ALA A 45 -0.37 0.79 0.88
N VAL A 46 -1.56 0.18 0.81
CA VAL A 46 -2.43 -0.09 1.96
C VAL A 46 -2.81 -1.56 1.82
N ILE A 47 -2.39 -2.41 2.75
CA ILE A 47 -2.60 -3.86 2.70
C ILE A 47 -3.39 -4.33 3.92
N CYS A 48 -4.19 -5.37 3.73
CA CYS A 48 -4.92 -6.02 4.81
C CYS A 48 -4.08 -7.20 5.30
N LEU A 49 -3.72 -7.21 6.59
CA LEU A 49 -3.13 -8.35 7.28
C LEU A 49 -4.24 -8.92 8.17
N ASP A 50 -4.88 -10.02 7.76
CA ASP A 50 -5.89 -10.73 8.57
C ASP A 50 -6.93 -9.79 9.23
N HIS A 51 -7.70 -9.08 8.39
CA HIS A 51 -8.70 -8.07 8.75
C HIS A 51 -8.17 -6.75 9.32
N HIS A 52 -6.85 -6.57 9.40
CA HIS A 52 -6.24 -5.34 9.91
C HIS A 52 -5.46 -4.58 8.82
N TRP A 53 -5.77 -3.30 8.64
CA TRP A 53 -5.15 -2.50 7.59
C TRP A 53 -3.88 -1.81 8.07
N VAL A 54 -2.83 -1.95 7.27
CA VAL A 54 -1.54 -1.29 7.46
C VAL A 54 -1.12 -0.59 6.17
N ALA A 55 -0.21 0.37 6.29
CA ALA A 55 0.25 1.15 5.15
C ALA A 55 1.77 1.25 5.11
N TYR A 56 2.30 1.50 3.91
CA TYR A 56 3.66 1.99 3.74
C TYR A 56 3.78 2.96 2.58
N MET A 57 4.80 3.81 2.65
CA MET A 57 5.22 4.70 1.58
C MET A 57 6.73 4.63 1.43
N LEU A 58 7.19 4.22 0.25
CA LEU A 58 8.59 4.26 -0.15
C LEU A 58 8.83 5.53 -0.97
N ASP A 59 9.69 6.43 -0.48
CA ASP A 59 10.24 7.53 -1.29
C ASP A 59 11.52 7.05 -1.97
N LYS A 60 11.49 6.90 -3.29
CA LYS A 60 12.60 6.39 -4.10
C LYS A 60 13.79 7.36 -4.10
N ARG A 61 13.54 8.66 -3.89
CA ARG A 61 14.60 9.69 -3.94
C ARG A 61 15.44 9.69 -2.68
N THR A 62 14.81 9.46 -1.53
CA THR A 62 15.50 9.39 -0.23
C THR A 62 15.81 7.96 0.22
N GLN A 63 15.29 6.95 -0.48
CA GLN A 63 15.42 5.53 -0.13
C GLN A 63 14.93 5.22 1.29
N VAL A 64 13.88 5.93 1.72
CA VAL A 64 13.23 5.72 3.01
C VAL A 64 11.85 5.12 2.79
N CYS A 65 11.58 3.99 3.45
CA CYS A 65 10.25 3.41 3.54
C CYS A 65 9.66 3.73 4.91
N TYR A 66 8.56 4.48 4.90
CA TYR A 66 7.76 4.76 6.07
C TYR A 66 6.69 3.68 6.22
N THR A 67 6.64 3.02 7.36
CA THR A 67 5.65 1.96 7.67
C THR A 67 4.72 2.43 8.76
N PHE A 68 3.43 2.10 8.63
CA PHE A 68 2.40 2.54 9.56
C PHE A 68 1.44 1.40 9.86
N ASP A 69 1.25 1.18 11.16
CA ASP A 69 0.20 0.34 11.72
C ASP A 69 -0.56 1.19 12.77
N PRO A 70 -1.88 1.40 12.63
CA PRO A 70 -2.67 2.11 13.65
C PRO A 70 -2.54 1.55 15.07
N LEU A 71 -2.35 0.24 15.19
CA LEU A 71 -2.17 -0.46 16.47
C LEU A 71 -0.70 -0.63 16.86
N GLN A 72 0.23 -0.17 16.02
CA GLN A 72 1.68 -0.24 16.25
C GLN A 72 2.15 -1.67 16.58
N LEU A 73 1.47 -2.69 16.02
CA LEU A 73 1.80 -4.08 16.31
C LEU A 73 3.10 -4.42 15.60
N LYS A 74 4.13 -4.73 16.40
CA LYS A 74 5.47 -5.08 15.89
C LYS A 74 5.44 -6.22 14.87
N ALA A 75 4.55 -7.19 15.05
CA ALA A 75 4.38 -8.31 14.12
C ALA A 75 3.91 -7.85 12.73
N ASN A 76 3.00 -6.89 12.68
CA ASN A 76 2.50 -6.32 11.43
C ASN A 76 3.56 -5.46 10.75
N LEU A 77 4.27 -4.63 11.51
CA LEU A 77 5.38 -3.81 11.00
C LEU A 77 6.50 -4.69 10.44
N ALA A 78 6.84 -5.80 11.11
CA ALA A 78 7.78 -6.79 10.60
C ALA A 78 7.28 -7.44 9.30
N THR A 79 5.99 -7.75 9.21
CA THR A 79 5.36 -8.31 8.00
C THR A 79 5.39 -7.32 6.84
N VAL A 80 5.07 -6.05 7.10
CA VAL A 80 5.15 -4.96 6.11
C VAL A 80 6.58 -4.83 5.60
N LYS A 81 7.56 -4.75 6.51
CA LYS A 81 8.97 -4.68 6.15
C LYS A 81 9.39 -5.85 5.26
N SER A 82 9.06 -7.08 5.67
CA SER A 82 9.35 -8.29 4.87
C SER A 82 8.71 -8.23 3.48
N ASN A 83 7.46 -7.77 3.38
CA ASN A 83 6.79 -7.61 2.09
C ASN A 83 7.49 -6.59 1.20
N VAL A 84 7.90 -5.43 1.74
CA VAL A 84 8.62 -4.41 0.97
C VAL A 84 9.97 -4.96 0.48
N GLN A 85 10.74 -5.60 1.35
CA GLN A 85 12.05 -6.18 1.03
C GLN A 85 11.99 -7.22 -0.10
N ASN A 86 10.98 -8.10 -0.07
CA ASN A 86 10.91 -9.23 -0.99
C ASN A 86 10.15 -8.91 -2.28
N VAL A 87 9.15 -8.02 -2.21
CA VAL A 87 8.26 -7.73 -3.33
C VAL A 87 8.60 -6.42 -4.00
N ILE A 88 8.81 -5.34 -3.23
CA ILE A 88 8.88 -3.98 -3.78
C ILE A 88 10.31 -3.59 -4.14
N GLU A 89 11.28 -3.76 -3.23
CA GLU A 89 12.67 -3.39 -3.45
C GLU A 89 13.27 -3.95 -4.75
N PRO A 90 13.08 -5.24 -5.11
CA PRO A 90 13.62 -5.78 -6.36
C PRO A 90 13.02 -5.11 -7.60
N GLN A 91 11.75 -4.72 -7.53
CA GLN A 91 11.02 -4.17 -8.68
C GLN A 91 11.38 -2.72 -8.97
N VAL A 92 11.86 -1.98 -7.96
CA VAL A 92 12.32 -0.59 -8.11
C VAL A 92 13.85 -0.47 -8.13
N GLY A 93 14.59 -1.59 -8.18
CA GLY A 93 16.06 -1.59 -8.25
C GLY A 93 16.77 -1.13 -6.97
N MET A 94 16.12 -1.27 -5.81
CA MET A 94 16.60 -0.74 -4.52
C MET A 94 16.89 -1.84 -3.48
N GLN A 95 17.16 -3.05 -3.94
CA GLN A 95 17.45 -4.19 -3.06
C GLN A 95 18.52 -3.84 -2.02
N ASN A 96 18.16 -3.98 -0.74
CA ASN A 96 19.02 -3.72 0.42
C ASN A 96 19.52 -2.27 0.55
N LYS A 97 18.87 -1.31 -0.13
CA LYS A 97 19.21 0.12 -0.05
C LYS A 97 18.23 0.92 0.81
N ILE A 98 17.13 0.30 1.25
CA ILE A 98 16.03 1.00 1.90
C ILE A 98 16.25 1.10 3.41
N THR A 99 16.11 2.31 3.94
CA THR A 99 16.00 2.57 5.38
C THR A 99 14.53 2.54 5.78
N TYR A 100 14.20 1.85 6.87
CA TYR A 100 12.82 1.74 7.36
C TYR A 100 12.58 2.67 8.54
N LYS A 101 11.48 3.43 8.50
CA LYS A 101 11.02 4.29 9.59
C LYS A 101 9.59 3.95 9.95
N GLU A 102 9.37 3.58 11.19
CA GLU A 102 8.03 3.39 11.73
C GLU A 102 7.45 4.77 12.03
N ILE A 103 6.22 5.02 11.57
CA ILE A 103 5.48 6.22 11.96
C ILE A 103 4.82 5.92 13.31
N ASP A 104 5.34 6.54 14.36
CA ASP A 104 5.01 6.30 15.76
C ASP A 104 3.90 7.21 16.32
N CYS A 105 3.31 8.08 15.49
CA CYS A 105 2.28 9.01 15.96
C CYS A 105 0.89 8.34 16.04
N PRO A 106 0.21 8.37 17.20
CA PRO A 106 -1.24 8.22 17.23
C PRO A 106 -1.83 9.48 16.57
N TRP A 107 -2.25 9.36 15.31
CA TRP A 107 -3.12 10.32 14.61
C TRP A 107 -2.81 11.82 14.82
N GLY A 108 -1.56 12.24 14.58
CA GLY A 108 -1.22 13.67 14.55
C GLY A 108 -1.80 14.38 13.32
N ASP A 109 -2.09 15.68 13.44
CA ASP A 109 -2.75 16.57 12.46
C ASP A 109 -2.24 16.48 10.99
N SER A 110 -1.04 15.97 10.77
CA SER A 110 -0.48 15.74 9.44
C SER A 110 -1.22 14.63 8.66
N LEU A 111 -1.83 13.65 9.35
CA LEU A 111 -2.60 12.59 8.71
C LEU A 111 -4.01 13.05 8.28
N TYR A 112 -4.58 14.09 8.91
CA TYR A 112 -5.84 14.69 8.45
C TYR A 112 -5.75 15.25 7.02
N LYS A 113 -4.55 15.64 6.58
CA LYS A 113 -4.31 16.03 5.18
C LYS A 113 -4.42 14.86 4.20
N VAL A 114 -4.23 13.63 4.69
CA VAL A 114 -4.32 12.39 3.88
C VAL A 114 -5.50 11.49 4.24
N GLN A 115 -6.26 11.84 5.26
CA GLN A 115 -7.51 11.19 5.66
C GLN A 115 -8.54 11.11 4.52
N PRO A 116 -8.70 12.12 3.62
CA PRO A 116 -9.52 11.95 2.42
C PRO A 116 -9.03 10.80 1.53
N TYR A 117 -7.72 10.57 1.42
CA TYR A 117 -7.14 9.47 0.62
C TYR A 117 -7.41 8.10 1.23
N LEU A 118 -7.33 7.98 2.55
CA LEU A 118 -7.65 6.73 3.25
C LEU A 118 -9.17 6.49 3.23
N ARG A 119 -9.98 7.48 3.58
CA ARG A 119 -11.45 7.38 3.55
C ARG A 119 -12.00 7.07 2.17
N MET A 120 -11.53 7.72 1.10
CA MET A 120 -12.00 7.42 -0.27
C MET A 120 -11.65 6.00 -0.71
N ARG A 121 -10.52 5.45 -0.24
CA ARG A 121 -10.12 4.07 -0.57
C ARG A 121 -10.89 3.04 0.24
N TYR A 122 -11.24 3.34 1.49
CA TYR A 122 -12.20 2.55 2.26
C TYR A 122 -13.59 2.60 1.63
N LEU A 123 -14.11 3.79 1.31
CA LEU A 123 -15.44 3.97 0.72
C LEU A 123 -15.58 3.27 -0.64
N TYR A 124 -14.55 3.34 -1.51
CA TYR A 124 -14.58 2.67 -2.81
C TYR A 124 -14.55 1.13 -2.69
N LYS A 125 -13.86 0.59 -1.67
CA LYS A 125 -13.87 -0.85 -1.40
C LYS A 125 -15.21 -1.31 -0.84
N GLU A 126 -15.79 -0.57 0.10
CA GLU A 126 -17.10 -0.87 0.66
C GLU A 126 -18.21 -0.82 -0.41
N ILE A 127 -18.20 0.20 -1.29
CA ILE A 127 -19.16 0.30 -2.41
C ILE A 127 -18.99 -0.87 -3.38
N ALA A 128 -17.75 -1.21 -3.76
CA ALA A 128 -17.50 -2.34 -4.66
C ALA A 128 -17.91 -3.70 -4.06
N VAL A 129 -17.79 -3.87 -2.74
CA VAL A 129 -18.22 -5.08 -2.03
C VAL A 129 -19.76 -5.18 -2.01
N GLN A 130 -20.47 -4.07 -1.74
CA GLN A 130 -21.93 -4.04 -1.77
C GLN A 130 -22.51 -4.28 -3.18
N GLU A 131 -21.87 -3.74 -4.22
CA GLU A 131 -22.29 -3.98 -5.62
C GLU A 131 -22.11 -5.45 -6.05
N THR A 132 -21.12 -6.16 -5.49
CA THR A 132 -20.93 -7.60 -5.76
C THR A 132 -21.86 -8.52 -4.98
N GLU A 133 -22.31 -8.12 -3.78
CA GLU A 133 -23.27 -8.92 -2.99
C GLU A 133 -24.69 -8.82 -3.57
N VAL A 134 -25.12 -7.64 -4.03
CA VAL A 134 -26.45 -7.45 -4.63
C VAL A 134 -26.62 -8.20 -5.95
N ALA A 135 -25.55 -8.40 -6.73
CA ALA A 135 -25.60 -9.14 -7.99
C ALA A 135 -25.71 -10.66 -7.83
N HIS A 136 -25.57 -11.20 -6.61
CA HIS A 136 -25.68 -12.63 -6.32
C HIS A 136 -27.00 -13.04 -5.66
N ASP A 137 -27.86 -12.08 -5.33
CA ASP A 137 -29.20 -12.30 -4.74
C ASP A 137 -30.35 -12.11 -5.76
N GLU A 138 -30.05 -11.84 -7.04
CA GLU A 138 -31.04 -11.68 -8.13
C GLU A 138 -31.06 -12.84 -9.15
N ASP A 139 -30.87 -14.10 -8.71
CA ASP A 139 -31.17 -15.31 -9.51
C ASP A 139 -32.17 -16.24 -8.78
#